data_AF-A0A7Z9M8S8-F1
#
_entry.id   AF-A0A7Z9M8S8-F1
#
_cell.length_a   1.000
_cell.length_b   1.000
_cell.length_c   1.000
_cell.angle_alpha   90.00
_cell.angle_beta   90.00
_cell.angle_gamma   90.00
#
_symmetry.space_group_name_H-M   'P 1'
#
loop_
_entity.id
_entity.type
_entity.pdbx_description
1 polymer ?
#
loop_
_entity_poly.entity_id
_entity_poly.type
_entity_poly.pdbx_seq_one_letter_code
_entity_poly.pdbx_strand_id
1 'polypeptide(L)'
;MPDQSYLDWPFFVEHHREFSKKLRRWAEAEIAPLQHEEPADDEALDKLTKTFVKKLGEGGWLKYCVPKAYGGELDSFDVRTLALTRETLSYYSGLADF
;
A
#
# COMPACT_ATOMS: atom_id res chain seq x y z
N MET A 1 -3.00 -2.23 16.07
CA MET A 1 -3.38 -2.64 14.70
C MET A 1 -4.88 -2.82 14.63
N PRO A 2 -5.51 -2.48 13.49
CA PRO A 2 -6.93 -2.73 13.26
C PRO A 2 -7.26 -4.23 13.26
N ASP A 3 -8.52 -4.55 13.56
CA ASP A 3 -9.05 -5.92 13.41
C ASP A 3 -8.92 -6.37 11.95
N GLN A 4 -8.49 -7.61 11.75
CA GLN A 4 -8.28 -8.24 10.44
C GLN A 4 -9.21 -9.44 10.21
N SER A 5 -10.16 -9.71 11.11
CA SER A 5 -11.13 -10.80 10.98
C SER A 5 -11.95 -10.71 9.68
N TYR A 6 -12.10 -9.50 9.12
CA TYR A 6 -12.76 -9.28 7.84
C TYR A 6 -12.05 -9.97 6.66
N LEU A 7 -10.75 -10.28 6.77
CA LEU A 7 -10.03 -11.05 5.75
C LEU A 7 -10.55 -12.49 5.64
N ASP A 8 -11.25 -13.02 6.65
CA ASP A 8 -11.85 -14.36 6.63
C ASP A 8 -13.24 -14.39 5.99
N TRP A 9 -13.78 -13.24 5.59
CA TRP A 9 -15.03 -13.17 4.83
C TRP A 9 -14.92 -13.88 3.48
N PRO A 10 -16.04 -14.41 2.93
CA PRO A 10 -16.04 -15.19 1.69
C PRO A 10 -15.67 -14.37 0.44
N PHE A 11 -15.46 -13.06 0.57
CA PHE A 11 -15.04 -12.18 -0.51
C PHE A 11 -13.53 -12.24 -0.80
N PHE A 12 -12.73 -12.62 0.21
CA PHE A 12 -11.28 -12.72 0.12
C PHE A 12 -10.85 -14.19 0.00
N VAL A 13 -9.92 -14.45 -0.91
CA VAL A 13 -9.27 -15.75 -1.08
C VAL A 13 -7.82 -15.70 -0.61
N GLU A 14 -7.15 -16.84 -0.53
CA GLU A 14 -5.85 -16.99 0.13
C GLU A 14 -4.80 -15.97 -0.32
N HIS A 15 -4.71 -15.67 -1.62
CA HIS A 15 -3.73 -14.70 -2.11
C HIS A 15 -3.95 -13.30 -1.54
N HIS A 16 -5.19 -12.90 -1.24
CA HIS A 16 -5.49 -11.61 -0.62
C HIS A 16 -5.00 -11.55 0.83
N ARG A 17 -5.16 -12.65 1.57
CA ARG A 17 -4.70 -12.77 2.96
C ARG A 17 -3.18 -12.68 3.03
N GLU A 18 -2.51 -13.44 2.17
CA GLU A 18 -1.05 -13.42 2.08
C GLU A 18 -0.51 -12.08 1.59
N PHE A 19 -1.20 -11.45 0.62
CA PHE A 19 -0.87 -10.10 0.18
C PHE A 19 -0.98 -9.09 1.33
N SER A 20 -2.10 -9.07 2.06
CA SER A 20 -2.29 -8.14 3.18
C SER A 20 -1.23 -8.33 4.27
N LYS A 21 -0.89 -9.58 4.63
CA LYS A 21 0.19 -9.88 5.59
C LYS A 21 1.54 -9.34 5.12
N LYS A 22 1.88 -9.54 3.84
CA LYS A 22 3.15 -9.06 3.26
C LYS A 22 3.22 -7.55 3.24
N LEU A 23 2.15 -6.90 2.77
CA LEU A 23 2.08 -5.44 2.69
C LEU A 23 2.17 -4.80 4.08
N ARG A 24 1.48 -5.36 5.08
CA ARG A 24 1.53 -4.84 6.47
C ARG A 24 2.94 -4.88 7.04
N ARG A 25 3.62 -6.02 6.93
CA ARG A 25 5.03 -6.16 7.39
C ARG A 25 5.94 -5.16 6.68
N TRP A 26 5.74 -4.96 5.38
CA TRP A 26 6.52 -3.99 4.63
C TRP A 26 6.21 -2.55 5.06
N ALA A 27 4.93 -2.20 5.23
CA ALA A 27 4.51 -0.87 5.63
C ALA A 27 4.99 -0.53 7.06
N GLU A 28 5.01 -1.50 7.97
CA GLU A 28 5.63 -1.35 9.31
C GLU A 28 7.11 -1.00 9.23
N ALA A 29 7.84 -1.62 8.30
CA ALA A 29 9.27 -1.38 8.14
C ALA A 29 9.57 -0.08 7.38
N GLU A 30 8.79 0.25 6.35
CA GLU A 30 9.17 1.28 5.36
C GLU A 30 8.33 2.56 5.42
N ILE A 31 7.09 2.48 5.90
CA ILE A 31 6.15 3.62 5.93
C ILE A 31 5.94 4.12 7.35
N ALA A 32 5.74 3.23 8.32
CA ALA A 32 5.52 3.57 9.72
C ALA A 32 6.62 4.48 10.34
N PRO A 33 7.90 4.39 9.96
CA PRO A 33 8.92 5.34 10.43
C PRO A 33 8.64 6.80 10.05
N LEU A 34 7.85 7.03 9.00
CA LEU A 34 7.50 8.36 8.47
C LEU A 34 6.05 8.77 8.81
N GLN A 35 5.31 7.98 9.60
CA GLN A 35 3.86 8.19 9.82
C GLN A 35 3.52 9.49 10.57
N HIS A 36 4.46 10.02 11.36
CA HIS A 36 4.30 11.23 12.14
C HIS A 36 5.06 12.43 11.56
N GLU A 37 5.58 12.30 10.34
CA GLU A 37 6.19 13.42 9.63
C GLU A 37 5.08 14.39 9.21
N GLU A 38 5.09 15.58 9.80
CA GLU A 38 4.18 16.68 9.47
C GLU A 38 4.94 17.70 8.60
N PRO A 39 4.65 17.80 7.29
CA PRO A 39 5.31 18.77 6.42
C PRO A 39 5.04 20.21 6.87
N ALA A 40 6.10 21.01 7.00
CA ALA A 40 6.00 22.40 7.42
C ALA A 40 5.45 23.34 6.33
N ASP A 41 5.58 22.93 5.07
CA ASP A 41 5.17 23.67 3.87
C ASP A 41 4.94 22.72 2.67
N ASP A 42 4.54 23.30 1.54
CA ASP A 42 4.25 22.56 0.30
C ASP A 42 5.49 21.85 -0.28
N GLU A 43 6.69 22.41 -0.11
CA GLU A 43 7.92 21.79 -0.63
C GLU A 43 8.29 20.52 0.18
N ALA A 44 8.14 20.59 1.50
CA ALA A 44 8.30 19.43 2.38
C ALA A 44 7.24 18.36 2.07
N LEU A 45 6.00 18.75 1.77
CA LEU A 45 4.92 17.84 1.40
C LEU A 45 5.23 17.10 0.08
N ASP A 46 5.68 17.83 -0.92
CA ASP A 46 6.11 17.27 -2.21
C ASP A 46 7.26 16.28 -2.04
N LYS A 47 8.25 16.62 -1.20
CA LYS A 47 9.40 15.77 -0.91
C LYS A 47 8.99 14.48 -0.20
N LEU A 48 8.11 14.57 0.78
CA LEU A 48 7.59 13.41 1.51
C LEU A 48 6.79 12.49 0.58
N THR A 49 5.92 13.06 -0.26
CA THR A 49 5.13 12.31 -1.25
C THR A 49 6.04 11.57 -2.24
N LYS A 50 7.07 12.25 -2.79
CA LYS A 50 8.07 11.61 -3.67
C LYS A 50 8.81 10.48 -2.98
N THR A 51 9.09 10.62 -1.68
CA THR A 51 9.72 9.57 -0.87
C THR A 51 8.82 8.34 -0.76
N PHE A 52 7.53 8.52 -0.49
CA PHE A 52 6.57 7.41 -0.45
C PHE A 52 6.42 6.72 -1.80
N VAL A 53 6.24 7.47 -2.90
CA VAL A 53 6.14 6.90 -4.25
C VAL A 53 7.39 6.08 -4.59
N LYS A 54 8.58 6.59 -4.27
CA LYS A 54 9.84 5.86 -4.49
C LYS A 54 9.88 4.56 -3.70
N LYS A 55 9.57 4.59 -2.40
CA LYS A 55 9.52 3.39 -1.55
C LYS A 55 8.50 2.37 -2.08
N LEU A 56 7.30 2.81 -2.44
CA LEU A 56 6.26 1.93 -2.99
C LEU A 56 6.68 1.29 -4.31
N GLY A 57 7.36 2.05 -5.17
CA GLY A 57 7.93 1.55 -6.42
C GLY A 57 9.03 0.52 -6.21
N GLU A 58 9.99 0.82 -5.33
CA GLU A 58 11.08 -0.10 -4.97
C GLU A 58 10.57 -1.38 -4.28
N GLY A 59 9.53 -1.26 -3.46
CA GLY A 59 8.82 -2.38 -2.86
C GLY A 59 7.92 -3.18 -3.82
N GLY A 60 7.75 -2.70 -5.06
CA GLY A 60 6.95 -3.36 -6.10
C GLY A 60 5.43 -3.22 -5.93
N TRP A 61 4.95 -2.42 -4.96
CA TRP A 61 3.53 -2.31 -4.65
C TRP A 61 2.73 -1.56 -5.72
N LEU A 62 3.36 -0.62 -6.43
CA LEU A 62 2.76 0.08 -7.56
C LEU A 62 2.49 -0.85 -8.77
N LYS A 63 3.03 -2.07 -8.78
CA LYS A 63 2.71 -3.03 -9.86
C LYS A 63 1.30 -3.58 -9.78
N TYR A 64 0.62 -3.44 -8.64
CA TYR A 64 -0.75 -3.94 -8.48
C TYR A 64 -1.81 -2.96 -9.02
N CYS A 65 -1.43 -1.70 -9.32
CA CYS A 65 -2.30 -0.70 -9.98
C CYS A 65 -2.07 -0.57 -11.49
N VAL A 66 -1.32 -1.50 -12.09
CA VAL A 66 -1.06 -1.53 -13.53
C VAL A 66 -1.29 -2.95 -14.04
N PRO A 67 -1.92 -3.15 -15.21
CA PRO A 67 -1.99 -4.48 -15.83
C PRO A 67 -0.61 -4.96 -16.28
N LYS A 68 -0.38 -6.28 -16.26
CA LYS A 68 0.89 -6.92 -16.61
C LYS A 68 1.40 -6.57 -18.00
N ALA A 69 0.49 -6.33 -18.95
CA ALA A 69 0.82 -5.86 -20.31
C ALA A 69 1.60 -4.54 -20.33
N TYR A 70 1.57 -3.77 -19.23
CA TYR A 70 2.22 -2.46 -19.09
C TYR A 70 3.22 -2.42 -17.92
N GLY A 71 3.69 -3.58 -17.44
CA GLY A 71 4.72 -3.68 -16.39
C GLY A 71 4.21 -3.91 -14.97
N GLY A 72 2.92 -4.20 -14.81
CA GLY A 72 2.34 -4.60 -13.53
C GLY A 72 2.46 -6.09 -13.21
N GLU A 73 1.85 -6.50 -12.10
CA GLU A 73 1.98 -7.86 -11.56
C GLU A 73 0.88 -8.81 -12.06
N LEU A 74 -0.33 -8.29 -12.30
CA LEU A 74 -1.53 -9.08 -12.59
C LEU A 74 -2.04 -8.84 -14.02
N ASP A 75 -2.61 -9.85 -14.67
CA ASP A 75 -3.13 -9.73 -16.04
C ASP A 75 -4.27 -8.70 -16.17
N SER A 76 -5.07 -8.55 -15.11
CA SER A 76 -6.12 -7.54 -14.97
C SER A 76 -6.18 -7.05 -13.53
N PHE A 77 -6.92 -5.97 -13.29
CA PHE A 77 -7.09 -5.42 -11.96
C PHE A 77 -7.77 -6.40 -11.01
N ASP A 78 -7.16 -6.63 -9.85
CA ASP A 78 -7.82 -7.21 -8.69
C ASP A 78 -8.20 -6.10 -7.71
N VAL A 79 -9.45 -5.63 -7.83
CA VAL A 79 -9.97 -4.50 -7.07
C VAL A 79 -9.94 -4.73 -5.55
N ARG A 80 -9.97 -6.00 -5.10
CA ARG A 80 -9.85 -6.33 -3.67
C ARG A 80 -8.43 -6.17 -3.17
N THR A 81 -7.45 -6.61 -3.96
CA THR A 81 -6.03 -6.39 -3.66
C THR A 81 -5.72 -4.89 -3.62
N LEU A 82 -6.26 -4.11 -4.56
CA LEU A 82 -6.17 -2.64 -4.54
C LEU A 82 -6.80 -2.03 -3.28
N ALA A 83 -8.04 -2.41 -2.95
CA ALA A 83 -8.71 -1.93 -1.75
C ALA A 83 -7.93 -2.25 -0.47
N LEU A 84 -7.41 -3.48 -0.34
CA LEU A 84 -6.57 -3.88 0.79
C LEU A 84 -5.25 -3.11 0.84
N THR A 85 -4.70 -2.74 -0.33
CA THR A 85 -3.48 -1.92 -0.40
C THR A 85 -3.72 -0.55 0.21
N ARG A 86 -4.76 0.12 -0.29
CA ARG A 86 -5.17 1.45 0.16
C ARG A 86 -5.51 1.49 1.64
N GLU A 87 -6.33 0.54 2.07
CA GLU A 87 -6.73 0.37 3.47
C GLU A 87 -5.49 0.21 4.36
N THR A 88 -4.59 -0.71 3.99
CA THR A 88 -3.39 -1.00 4.80
C THR A 88 -2.49 0.22 4.91
N LEU A 89 -2.19 0.90 3.80
CA LEU A 89 -1.29 2.06 3.78
C LEU A 89 -1.89 3.25 4.56
N SER A 90 -3.19 3.45 4.47
CA SER A 90 -3.90 4.54 5.17
C SER A 90 -3.83 4.42 6.70
N TYR A 91 -3.64 3.21 7.25
CA TYR A 91 -3.40 3.05 8.70
C TYR A 91 -2.03 3.57 9.15
N TYR A 92 -1.08 3.75 8.23
CA TYR A 92 0.25 4.29 8.52
C TYR A 92 0.37 5.74 8.06
N SER A 93 0.01 6.05 6.81
CA SER A 93 0.02 7.43 6.32
C SER A 93 -0.94 7.58 5.16
N GLY A 94 -1.83 8.59 5.25
CA GLY A 94 -2.71 8.96 4.14
C GLY A 94 -1.96 9.45 2.89
N LEU A 95 -0.71 9.89 3.03
CA LEU A 95 0.15 10.28 1.90
C LEU A 95 0.78 9.08 1.17
N ALA A 96 0.79 7.91 1.81
CA ALA A 96 1.27 6.67 1.18
C ALA A 96 0.17 5.91 0.45
N ASP A 97 -1.11 6.22 0.69
CA ASP A 97 -2.26 5.66 -0.01
C ASP A 97 -2.33 6.13 -1.47
N PHE A 98 -2.76 5.25 -2.40
CA PHE A 98 -2.89 5.51 -3.83
C PHE A 98 -4.11 4.84 -4.47
#